data_AF-A0A0F9QH19-F1
#
_entry.id   AF-A0A0F9QH19-F1
#
_cell.length_a   1.000
_cell.length_b   1.000
_cell.length_c   1.000
_cell.angle_alpha   90.00
_cell.angle_beta   90.00
_cell.angle_gamma   90.00
#
_symmetry.space_group_name_H-M   'P 1'
#
loop_
_entity.id
_entity.type
_entity.pdbx_description
1 polymer ?
#
loop_
_entity_poly.entity_id
_entity_poly.type
_entity_poly.pdbx_seq_one_letter_code
_entity_poly.pdbx_strand_id
1 'polypeptide(L)' 'MGKVINVTIDEDIQLDPKHTRNMPDNIKQPLLITITMAMQRYDCDWRDLEWSVKYYEGQPVISVKPKEKK' A
#
# COMPACT_ATOMS: atom_id res chain seq x y z
N MET A 1 -11.01 15.58 -15.77
CA MET A 1 -11.74 14.31 -15.56
C MET A 1 -10.73 13.28 -15.09
N GLY A 2 -10.74 12.92 -13.81
CA GLY A 2 -9.83 11.89 -13.29
C GLY A 2 -10.20 10.52 -13.86
N LYS A 3 -9.21 9.76 -14.34
CA LYS A 3 -9.42 8.36 -14.70
C LYS A 3 -9.82 7.62 -13.42
N VAL A 4 -11.07 7.19 -13.33
CA VAL A 4 -11.51 6.30 -12.25
C VAL A 4 -10.84 4.95 -12.52
N ILE A 5 -9.97 4.53 -11.61
CA ILE A 5 -9.37 3.19 -11.65
C ILE A 5 -10.25 2.32 -10.75
N ASN A 6 -10.99 1.39 -11.34
CA ASN A 6 -11.68 0.35 -10.58
C ASN A 6 -10.63 -0.65 -10.08
N VAL A 7 -10.22 -0.50 -8.82
CA VAL A 7 -9.31 -1.44 -8.15
C VAL A 7 -10.14 -2.26 -7.18
N THR A 8 -10.22 -3.58 -7.41
CA THR A 8 -10.71 -4.52 -6.41
C THR A 8 -9.63 -4.69 -5.37
N ILE A 9 -9.80 -4.06 -4.20
CA ILE A 9 -8.85 -4.18 -3.09
C ILE A 9 -8.86 -5.63 -2.60
N ASP A 10 -7.69 -6.22 -2.43
CA ASP A 10 -7.55 -7.54 -1.85
C ASP A 10 -7.83 -7.48 -0.33
N GLU A 11 -8.88 -8.18 0.11
CA GLU A 11 -9.32 -8.21 1.51
C GLU A 11 -8.37 -9.03 2.40
N ASP A 12 -7.50 -9.86 1.82
CA ASP A 12 -6.53 -10.69 2.55
C ASP A 12 -5.26 -9.93 2.94
N ILE A 13 -5.09 -8.67 2.48
CA ILE A 13 -3.95 -7.83 2.87
C ILE A 13 -4.05 -7.47 4.35
N GLN A 14 -3.18 -8.05 5.16
CA GLN A 14 -3.06 -7.75 6.58
C GLN A 14 -1.90 -6.78 6.83
N LEU A 15 -2.23 -5.55 7.21
CA LEU A 15 -1.24 -4.56 7.63
C LEU A 15 -0.81 -4.82 9.09
N ASP A 16 0.49 -4.68 9.37
CA ASP A 16 1.00 -4.86 10.73
C ASP A 16 0.37 -3.83 11.69
N PRO A 17 -0.38 -4.25 12.72
CA PRO A 17 -1.04 -3.36 13.66
C PRO A 17 -0.05 -2.49 14.44
N LYS A 18 1.21 -2.92 14.64
CA LYS A 18 2.24 -2.11 15.32
C LYS A 18 2.58 -0.85 14.52
N HIS A 19 2.60 -0.98 13.19
CA HIS A 19 2.96 0.10 12.26
C HIS A 19 1.75 0.91 11.79
N THR A 20 0.52 0.45 12.07
CA THR A 20 -0.72 1.10 11.62
C THR A 20 -1.63 1.62 12.74
N ARG A 21 -1.26 1.43 14.02
CA ARG A 21 -2.08 1.79 15.19
C ARG A 21 -2.64 3.23 15.18
N ASN A 22 -1.86 4.19 14.67
CA ASN A 22 -2.24 5.60 14.59
C ASN A 22 -2.33 6.10 13.14
N MET A 23 -2.44 5.18 12.18
CA MET A 23 -2.57 5.54 10.77
C MET A 23 -4.02 5.95 10.50
N PRO A 24 -4.27 7.18 10.02
CA PRO A 24 -5.63 7.60 9.74
C PRO A 24 -6.18 6.88 8.49
N ASP A 25 -7.50 6.67 8.47
CA ASP A 25 -8.16 5.85 7.44
C ASP A 25 -7.95 6.40 6.02
N ASN A 26 -7.81 7.71 5.89
CA ASN A 26 -7.47 8.40 4.64
C ASN A 26 -6.09 8.02 4.07
N ILE A 27 -5.22 7.36 4.84
CA ILE A 27 -3.94 6.79 4.39
C ILE A 27 -4.07 5.28 4.18
N LYS A 28 -4.82 4.62 5.06
CA LYS A 28 -4.97 3.17 5.06
C LYS A 28 -5.57 2.66 3.76
N GLN A 29 -6.64 3.29 3.28
CA GLN A 29 -7.24 2.91 1.99
C GLN A 29 -6.28 3.09 0.81
N PRO A 30 -5.65 4.27 0.61
CA PRO A 30 -4.63 4.43 -0.42
C PRO A 30 -3.47 3.44 -0.33
N LEU A 31 -3.05 3.06 0.89
CA LEU A 31 -2.00 2.07 1.08
C LEU A 31 -2.43 0.69 0.55
N LEU A 32 -3.63 0.23 0.90
CA LEU A 32 -4.17 -1.05 0.42
C LEU A 32 -4.32 -1.07 -1.11
N ILE A 33 -4.81 0.02 -1.70
CA ILE A 33 -4.91 0.19 -3.15
C ILE A 33 -3.50 0.10 -3.79
N THR A 34 -2.52 0.80 -3.21
CA THR A 34 -1.15 0.82 -3.75
C THR A 34 -0.50 -0.57 -3.66
N ILE A 35 -0.72 -1.31 -2.57
CA ILE A 35 -0.25 -2.69 -2.41
C ILE A 35 -0.90 -3.60 -3.46
N THR A 36 -2.22 -3.53 -3.61
CA THR A 36 -2.97 -4.33 -4.60
C THR A 36 -2.45 -4.07 -6.02
N MET A 37 -2.26 -2.80 -6.38
CA MET A 37 -1.70 -2.43 -7.68
C MET A 37 -0.26 -2.91 -7.85
N ALA A 38 0.55 -2.88 -6.79
CA ALA A 38 1.92 -3.38 -6.81
C ALA A 38 1.96 -4.90 -7.01
N MET A 39 1.08 -5.67 -6.35
CA MET A 39 0.94 -7.12 -6.56
C MET A 39 0.67 -7.43 -8.03
N GLN A 40 -0.29 -6.73 -8.65
CA GLN A 40 -0.61 -6.88 -10.07
C GLN A 40 0.56 -6.48 -10.97
N ARG A 41 1.29 -5.41 -10.61
CA ARG A 41 2.42 -4.90 -11.40
C ARG A 41 3.64 -5.83 -11.36
N TYR A 42 3.91 -6.43 -10.20
CA TYR A 42 5.11 -7.23 -9.95
C TYR A 42 4.86 -8.74 -10.01
N ASP A 43 3.61 -9.17 -10.21
CA ASP A 43 3.19 -10.57 -10.21
C ASP A 43 3.66 -11.31 -8.95
N CYS A 44 3.34 -10.75 -7.78
CA CYS A 44 3.75 -11.28 -6.48
C CYS A 44 2.65 -11.15 -5.42
N ASP A 45 2.84 -11.85 -4.30
CA ASP A 45 1.97 -11.74 -3.13
C ASP A 45 2.30 -10.46 -2.33
N TRP A 46 1.34 -9.92 -1.57
CA TRP A 46 1.59 -8.76 -0.71
C TRP A 46 2.64 -9.04 0.36
N ARG A 47 2.81 -10.30 0.76
CA ARG A 47 3.85 -10.76 1.69
C ARG A 47 5.26 -10.58 1.12
N ASP A 48 5.39 -10.52 -0.19
CA ASP A 48 6.65 -10.27 -0.89
C ASP A 48 6.92 -8.78 -1.12
N LEU A 49 6.00 -7.91 -0.68
CA LEU A 49 6.15 -6.46 -0.80
C LEU A 49 6.62 -5.84 0.52
N GLU A 50 7.45 -4.82 0.39
CA GLU A 50 7.79 -3.87 1.45
C GLU A 50 7.07 -2.55 1.14
N TRP A 51 6.41 -1.98 2.14
CA TRP A 51 5.73 -0.71 2.02
C TRP A 51 6.22 0.27 3.10
N SER A 52 6.17 1.55 2.78
CA SER A 52 6.49 2.62 3.71
C SER A 52 5.57 3.82 3.47
N VAL A 53 5.25 4.52 4.55
CA VAL A 53 4.51 5.78 4.51
C VAL A 53 5.41 6.85 5.12
N LYS A 54 5.72 7.89 4.34
CA LYS A 54 6.50 9.04 4.79
C LYS A 54 5.67 10.30 4.66
N TYR A 55 5.82 11.23 5.59
CA TYR A 55 5.13 12.53 5.51
C TYR A 55 6.11 13.58 5.02
N TYR A 56 5.77 14.24 3.91
CA TYR A 56 6.51 15.38 3.36
C TYR A 56 5.58 16.59 3.37
N GLU A 57 5.96 17.65 4.09
CA GLU A 57 5.13 18.87 4.23
C GLU A 57 3.69 18.58 4.72
N GLY A 58 3.54 17.58 5.60
CA GLY A 58 2.23 17.14 6.11
C GLY A 58 1.42 16.27 5.13
N GLN A 59 1.93 16.03 3.92
CA GLN A 59 1.31 15.14 2.93
C GLN A 59 1.90 13.73 3.02
N PRO A 60 1.04 12.68 3.02
CA PRO A 60 1.48 11.29 3.03
C PRO A 60 1.99 10.88 1.65
N VAL A 61 3.17 10.26 1.61
CA VAL A 61 3.73 9.61 0.43
C VAL A 61 3.87 8.12 0.74
N ILE A 62 3.17 7.30 -0.05
CA ILE A 62 3.17 5.85 0.06
C ILE A 62 4.12 5.28 -1.00
N SER A 63 5.07 4.46 -0.56
CA SER A 63 5.99 3.74 -1.44
C SER A 63 5.86 2.25 -1.18
N VAL A 64 5.58 1.48 -2.23
CA VAL A 64 5.51 0.01 -2.20
C VAL A 64 6.50 -0.53 -3.23
N LYS A 65 7.33 -1.51 -2.82
CA LYS A 65 8.32 -2.17 -3.68
C LYS A 65 8.42 -3.66 -3.33
N PRO A 66 8.89 -4.53 -4.24
CA PRO A 66 9.25 -5.89 -3.88
C PRO A 66 10.34 -5.90 -2.80
N LYS A 67 10.24 -6.83 -1.85
CA LYS A 67 11.35 -7.15 -0.96
C LYS A 67 12.52 -7.61 -1.80
N GLU A 68 13.73 -7.14 -1.50
CA GLU A 68 14.93 -7.68 -2.12
C GLU A 68 15.00 -9.17 -1.77
N LYS A 69 14.96 -10.04 -2.77
CA LYS A 69 15.29 -11.46 -2.60
C LYS A 69 16.78 -11.51 -2.24
N LYS A 70 17.08 -11.59 -0.95
CA LYS A 70 18.42 -11.94 -0.46
C LYS A 70 18.73 -13.40 -0.72
#